data_AF-A0A7J9VEN5-F1
#
_entry.id   AF-A0A7J9VEN5-F1
#
_cell.length_a   1.000
_cell.length_b   1.000
_cell.length_c   1.000
_cell.angle_alpha   90.00
_cell.angle_beta   90.00
_cell.angle_gamma   90.00
#
_symmetry.space_group_name_H-M   'P 1'
#
loop_
_entity.id
_entity.type
_entity.pdbx_description
1 polymer ?
#
loop_
_entity_poly.entity_id
_entity_poly.type
_entity_poly.pdbx_seq_one_letter_code
_entity_poly.pdbx_strand_id
1 'polypeptide(L)' 'MTALYCVHCGKPLAEADHARCAAPQTTLEPPRYCAQCARRMIVQVTPSGWTARCSRHGETTSREDSATAR' A
#
# COMPACT_ATOMS: atom_id res chain seq x y z
N MET A 1 18.75 2.03 -7.77
CA MET A 1 18.09 3.08 -6.97
C MET A 1 16.68 2.62 -6.69
N THR A 2 16.44 2.10 -5.49
CA THR A 2 15.12 1.63 -5.06
C THR A 2 14.30 2.85 -4.65
N ALA A 3 13.68 3.52 -5.62
CA ALA A 3 12.77 4.62 -5.31
C ALA A 3 11.53 4.03 -4.61
N LEU A 4 11.27 4.46 -3.39
CA LEU A 4 10.04 4.15 -2.69
C LEU A 4 8.96 5.14 -3.14
N TYR A 5 7.79 4.61 -3.49
CA TYR A 5 6.64 5.37 -3.95
C TYR A 5 5.59 5.47 -2.85
N CYS A 6 4.88 6.60 -2.80
CA CYS A 6 3.78 6.78 -1.86
C CYS A 6 2.62 5.84 -2.21
N VAL A 7 2.16 5.06 -1.24
CA VAL A 7 1.09 4.08 -1.42
C VAL A 7 -0.30 4.69 -1.67
N HIS A 8 -0.48 5.98 -1.39
CA HIS A 8 -1.76 6.69 -1.55
C HIS A 8 -1.86 7.46 -2.87
N CYS A 9 -0.76 8.04 -3.37
CA CYS A 9 -0.77 8.85 -4.59
C CYS A 9 0.12 8.33 -5.73
N GLY A 10 1.00 7.36 -5.48
CA GLY A 10 1.87 6.74 -6.47
C GLY A 10 3.08 7.58 -6.89
N LYS A 11 3.26 8.78 -6.34
CA LYS A 11 4.44 9.63 -6.62
C LYS A 11 5.68 9.14 -5.86
N PRO A 12 6.90 9.39 -6.38
CA PRO A 12 8.13 9.12 -5.65
C PRO A 12 8.15 9.87 -4.31
N LEU A 13 8.51 9.20 -3.22
CA LEU A 13 8.58 9.81 -1.88
C LEU A 13 9.58 10.98 -1.81
N ALA A 14 10.58 10.99 -2.70
CA ALA A 14 11.63 12.01 -2.72
C ALA A 14 11.20 13.33 -3.37
N GLU A 15 10.11 13.36 -4.15
CA GLU A 15 9.79 14.51 -5.02
C GLU A 15 8.46 15.21 -4.67
N ALA A 16 7.58 14.59 -3.87
CA ALA A 16 6.23 15.08 -3.67
C ALA A 16 5.93 15.52 -2.24
N ASP A 17 5.16 16.61 -2.11
CA ASP A 17 4.54 16.97 -0.83
C ASP A 17 3.43 15.98 -0.48
N HIS A 18 3.67 15.20 0.57
CA HIS A 18 2.81 14.12 1.04
C HIS A 18 1.95 14.52 2.24
N ALA A 19 1.82 15.82 2.57
CA ALA A 19 1.03 16.27 3.72
C ALA A 19 -0.39 15.66 3.77
N ARG A 20 -1.08 15.56 2.62
CA ARG A 20 -2.41 14.92 2.53
C ARG A 20 -2.36 13.39 2.62
N CYS A 21 -1.27 12.77 2.18
CA CYS A 21 -1.06 11.32 2.23
C CYS A 21 -0.67 10.84 3.63
N ALA A 22 -0.07 11.72 4.45
CA ALA A 22 0.34 11.46 5.83
C ALA A 22 -0.76 11.76 6.86
N ALA A 23 -1.97 12.10 6.40
CA ALA A 23 -3.05 12.45 7.30
C ALA A 23 -3.53 11.22 8.11
N PRO A 24 -3.94 11.36 9.37
CA PRO A 24 -4.22 10.22 10.26
C PRO A 24 -5.27 9.25 9.69
N GLN A 25 -6.21 9.75 8.89
CA GLN A 25 -7.24 8.93 8.24
C GLN A 25 -6.66 7.92 7.23
N THR A 26 -5.52 8.20 6.61
CA THR A 26 -4.94 7.33 5.58
C THR A 26 -4.32 6.06 6.18
N THR A 27 -3.99 6.07 7.47
CA THR A 27 -3.52 4.89 8.21
C THR A 27 -4.52 3.74 8.19
N LEU A 28 -5.81 4.05 8.12
CA LEU A 28 -6.89 3.04 8.05
C LEU A 28 -7.23 2.64 6.60
N GLU A 29 -6.73 3.39 5.62
CA GLU A 29 -7.03 3.15 4.21
C GLU A 29 -6.06 2.12 3.61
N PRO A 30 -6.57 1.19 2.79
CA PRO A 30 -5.70 0.25 2.07
C PRO A 30 -4.75 0.98 1.10
N PRO A 31 -3.53 0.45 0.90
CA PRO A 31 -2.60 0.99 -0.08
C PRO A 31 -3.16 0.83 -1.49
N ARG A 32 -3.22 1.94 -2.23
CA ARG A 32 -3.74 1.98 -3.61
C ARG A 32 -2.65 1.74 -4.65
N TYR A 33 -1.40 2.05 -4.30
CA TYR A 33 -0.22 1.94 -5.15
C TYR A 33 0.87 1.11 -4.49
N CYS A 34 1.59 0.33 -5.30
CA CYS A 34 2.72 -0.44 -4.84
C CYS A 34 3.89 0.48 -4.46
N ALA A 35 4.40 0.35 -3.23
CA ALA A 35 5.54 1.13 -2.73
C ALA A 35 6.84 0.90 -3.53
N GLN A 36 6.93 -0.17 -4.32
CA GLN A 36 8.13 -0.54 -5.09
C GLN A 36 8.08 -0.09 -6.55
N CYS A 37 6.89 0.08 -7.15
CA CYS A 37 6.80 0.36 -8.59
C CYS A 37 5.66 1.30 -9.02
N ALA A 38 4.97 1.94 -8.08
CA ALA A 38 3.86 2.85 -8.33
C ALA A 38 2.67 2.27 -9.13
N ARG A 39 2.60 0.97 -9.37
CA ARG A 39 1.44 0.35 -10.03
C ARG A 39 0.26 0.35 -9.08
N ARG A 40 -0.93 0.61 -9.64
CA ARG A 40 -2.19 0.43 -8.91
C ARG A 40 -2.34 -1.02 -8.47
N MET A 41 -2.71 -1.20 -7.22
CA MET A 41 -2.95 -2.50 -6.61
C MET A 41 -4.44 -2.86 -6.74
N ILE A 42 -4.74 -4.15 -6.79
CA ILE A 42 -6.10 -4.64 -6.64
C ILE A 42 -6.35 -4.71 -5.13
N VAL A 43 -7.29 -3.91 -4.65
CA VAL A 43 -7.65 -3.83 -3.24
C VAL A 43 -8.98 -4.53 -3.01
N GLN A 44 -9.04 -5.38 -2.00
CA GLN A 44 -10.27 -5.98 -1.49
C GLN A 44 -10.46 -5.56 -0.04
N VAL A 45 -11.61 -4.97 0.27
CA VAL A 45 -11.97 -4.56 1.63
C VAL A 45 -13.05 -5.51 2.14
N THR A 46 -12.83 -6.04 3.34
CA THR A 46 -13.77 -6.89 4.08
C THR A 46 -14.10 -6.21 5.41
N PRO A 47 -15.17 -6.60 6.12
CA PRO A 47 -15.44 -6.10 7.48
C PRO A 47 -14.29 -6.36 8.46
N SER A 48 -13.44 -7.33 8.14
CA SER A 48 -12.35 -7.79 8.99
C SER A 48 -11.02 -7.06 8.68
N GLY A 49 -10.89 -6.43 7.51
CA GLY A 49 -9.63 -5.84 7.08
C GLY A 49 -9.55 -5.73 5.57
N TRP A 50 -8.36 -5.55 5.04
CA TRP A 50 -8.15 -5.44 3.60
C TRP A 50 -6.96 -6.27 3.12
N THR A 51 -7.01 -6.64 1.85
CA THR A 51 -5.87 -7.16 1.09
C THR A 51 -5.61 -6.23 -0.10
N ALA A 52 -4.34 -6.07 -0.46
CA ALA A 52 -3.91 -5.26 -1.57
C ALA A 52 -2.83 -6.02 -2.34
N ARG A 53 -3.07 -6.31 -3.62
CA ARG A 53 -2.14 -7.09 -4.44
C ARG A 53 -1.55 -6.29 -5.59
N CYS A 54 -0.22 -6.26 -5.64
CA CYS A 54 0.55 -5.83 -6.80
C CYS A 54 0.78 -7.01 -7.75
N SER A 55 0.60 -6.81 -9.05
CA SER A 55 0.87 -7.85 -10.05
C SER A 55 2.33 -8.26 -10.19
N ARG A 56 3.27 -7.48 -9.64
CA ARG A 56 4.72 -7.79 -9.67
C ARG A 56 5.33 -8.11 -8.31
N HIS A 57 4.89 -7.43 -7.26
CA HIS A 57 5.56 -7.45 -5.95
C HIS A 57 4.79 -8.19 -4.86
N GLY A 58 3.66 -8.82 -5.20
CA GLY A 58 2.89 -9.64 -4.25
C GLY A 58 1.79 -8.88 -3.51
N GLU A 59 1.33 -9.47 -2.41
CA GLU A 59 0.19 -9.01 -1.63
C GLU A 59 0.61 -8.42 -0.28
N THR A 60 -0.20 -7.50 0.23
CA THR A 60 -0.09 -6.91 1.57
C THR A 60 -1.47 -6.89 2.20
N THR A 61 -1.56 -7.11 3.50
CA THR A 61 -2.81 -7.24 4.23
C THR A 61 -2.82 -6.31 5.45
N SER A 62 -4.01 -5.89 5.89
CA SER A 62 -4.16 -5.02 7.08
C SER A 62 -3.93 -5.74 8.40
N ARG A 63 -3.98 -7.07 8.37
CA ARG A 63 -3.68 -7.95 9.49
C ARG A 63 -2.39 -8.66 9.14
N GLU A 64 -1.50 -8.84 10.10
CA GLU A 64 -0.47 -9.85 9.99
C GLU A 64 -1.19 -11.18 9.81
N ASP A 65 -1.20 -11.72 8.59
CA ASP A 65 -1.62 -13.08 8.38
C ASP A 65 -0.51 -13.96 8.95
N SER A 66 -0.69 -14.39 10.21
CA SER A 66 0.19 -15.38 10.85
C SER A 66 0.19 -16.74 10.14
N ALA A 67 -0.40 -16.88 8.93
CA ALA A 67 -0.51 -18.14 8.21
C ALA A 67 0.59 -18.38 7.15
N THR A 68 1.66 -17.58 7.12
CA THR A 68 2.94 -17.99 6.50
C THR A 68 3.89 -18.62 7.53
N ALA A 69 3.33 -19.50 8.37
CA ALA A 69 4.09 -20.49 9.14
C ALA A 69 3.46 -21.86 8.87
N ARG A 70 3.71 -22.40 7.68
CA ARG A 70 3.50 -23.81 7.35
C ARG A 70 4.65 -24.31 6.50
#